data_AF-R0GBB7-F1
#
_entry.id   AF-R0GBB7-F1
#
_cell.length_a   1.000
_cell.length_b   1.000
_cell.length_c   1.000
_cell.angle_alpha   90.00
_cell.angle_beta   90.00
_cell.angle_gamma   90.00
#
_symmetry.space_group_name_H-M   'P 1'
#
loop_
_entity.id
_entity.type
_entity.pdbx_description
1 polymer ?
#
loop_
_entity_poly.entity_id
_entity_poly.type
_entity_poly.pdbx_seq_one_letter_code
_entity_poly.pdbx_strand_id
1 'polypeptide(L)'
;SRQWIVRASRSKVLKKMLKSDEFKTSAIFVKFIYSDGSMLSSKMKQHVRALYLAADKYKILQLRELCRSELISSLAMENALDFLELAQTPFDKALNDAALSYIKANELRIPSFDKFKLFADSFPDLTVEMLEASLVGRSCYNCGYINDHNRNGKSCSNCGFDRPCCS
;
A
#
# COMPACT_ATOMS: atom_id res chain seq x y z
N SER A 1 -1.08 -21.21 -28.96
CA SER A 1 -0.99 -22.49 -28.21
C SER A 1 -2.35 -22.88 -27.62
N ARG A 2 -3.07 -23.83 -28.23
CA ARG A 2 -4.47 -24.19 -27.90
C ARG A 2 -4.65 -24.96 -26.57
N GLN A 3 -3.57 -25.47 -25.99
CA GLN A 3 -3.62 -26.21 -24.71
C GLN A 3 -3.95 -25.32 -23.50
N TRP A 4 -3.69 -24.01 -23.57
CA TRP A 4 -3.93 -23.09 -22.46
C TRP A 4 -5.42 -22.76 -22.28
N ILE A 5 -6.16 -22.62 -23.38
CA ILE A 5 -7.61 -22.40 -23.37
C ILE A 5 -8.31 -23.54 -22.62
N VAL A 6 -7.93 -24.80 -22.90
CA VAL A 6 -8.51 -25.99 -22.25
C VAL A 6 -8.19 -26.01 -20.74
N ARG A 7 -7.00 -25.56 -20.34
CA ARG A 7 -6.62 -25.45 -18.92
C ARG A 7 -7.38 -24.33 -18.21
N ALA A 8 -7.59 -23.19 -18.88
CA ALA A 8 -8.41 -22.08 -18.38
C ALA A 8 -9.88 -22.50 -18.21
N SER A 9 -10.50 -23.16 -19.20
CA SER A 9 -11.90 -23.64 -19.12
C SER A 9 -12.15 -24.63 -17.98
N ARG A 10 -11.11 -25.38 -17.56
CA ARG A 10 -11.17 -26.35 -16.46
C ARG A 10 -10.83 -25.77 -15.10
N SER A 11 -10.42 -24.50 -15.03
CA SER A 11 -10.08 -23.85 -13.77
C SER A 11 -11.33 -23.71 -12.88
N LYS A 12 -11.30 -24.35 -11.71
CA LYS A 12 -12.32 -24.21 -10.66
C LYS A 12 -12.47 -22.73 -10.24
N VAL A 13 -11.40 -21.96 -10.37
CA VAL A 13 -11.36 -20.52 -10.11
C VAL A 13 -12.20 -19.76 -11.14
N LEU A 14 -11.95 -19.96 -12.44
CA LEU A 14 -12.74 -19.35 -13.53
C LEU A 14 -14.23 -19.70 -13.43
N LYS A 15 -14.56 -20.95 -13.08
CA LYS A 15 -15.96 -21.38 -12.86
C LYS A 15 -16.61 -20.72 -11.64
N LYS A 16 -15.89 -20.50 -10.54
CA LYS A 16 -16.40 -19.77 -9.38
C LYS A 16 -16.54 -18.27 -9.66
N MET A 17 -15.63 -17.69 -10.44
CA MET A 17 -15.66 -16.28 -10.85
C MET A 17 -16.83 -15.96 -11.77
N LEU A 18 -17.07 -16.78 -12.80
CA LEU A 18 -18.20 -16.60 -13.73
C LEU A 18 -19.58 -16.75 -13.07
N LYS A 19 -19.64 -17.37 -11.88
CA LYS A 19 -20.85 -17.48 -11.07
C LYS A 19 -21.06 -16.30 -10.11
N SER A 20 -20.12 -15.36 -10.02
CA SER A 20 -20.20 -14.19 -9.15
C SER A 20 -20.81 -13.02 -9.91
N ASP A 21 -21.73 -12.27 -9.30
CA ASP A 21 -22.47 -11.14 -9.91
C ASP A 21 -21.61 -9.87 -10.19
N GLU A 22 -20.29 -9.94 -10.02
CA GLU A 22 -19.36 -8.85 -10.37
C GLU A 22 -19.02 -8.89 -11.88
N PHE A 23 -20.01 -8.55 -12.71
CA PHE A 23 -19.95 -8.67 -14.17
C PHE A 23 -18.79 -7.88 -14.83
N LYS A 24 -18.37 -6.75 -14.24
CA LYS A 24 -17.28 -5.92 -14.78
C LYS A 24 -15.90 -6.53 -14.50
N THR A 25 -15.71 -7.06 -13.29
CA THR A 25 -14.48 -7.72 -12.87
C THR A 25 -14.26 -9.02 -13.64
N SER A 26 -15.34 -9.79 -13.88
CA SER A 26 -15.28 -11.03 -14.64
C SER A 26 -14.91 -10.81 -16.11
N ALA A 27 -15.46 -9.77 -16.78
CA ALA A 27 -15.14 -9.45 -18.17
C ALA A 27 -13.69 -8.97 -18.35
N ILE A 28 -13.19 -8.15 -17.42
CA ILE A 28 -11.79 -7.69 -17.41
C ILE A 28 -10.83 -8.86 -17.18
N PHE A 29 -11.20 -9.75 -16.25
CA PHE A 29 -10.42 -10.94 -15.94
C PHE A 29 -10.37 -11.93 -17.10
N VAL A 30 -11.50 -12.18 -17.76
CA VAL A 30 -11.57 -12.98 -18.98
C VAL A 30 -10.59 -12.42 -20.02
N LYS A 31 -10.59 -11.10 -20.27
CA LYS A 31 -9.64 -10.47 -21.19
C LYS A 31 -8.17 -10.69 -20.81
N PHE A 32 -7.83 -10.72 -19.52
CA PHE A 32 -6.47 -11.03 -19.05
C PHE A 32 -6.06 -12.47 -19.34
N ILE A 33 -6.97 -13.43 -19.13
CA ILE A 33 -6.68 -14.85 -19.40
C ILE A 33 -6.56 -15.11 -20.91
N TYR A 34 -7.26 -14.33 -21.72
CA TYR A 34 -7.16 -14.38 -23.19
C TYR A 34 -6.02 -13.53 -23.75
N SER A 35 -5.41 -12.62 -22.98
CA SER A 35 -4.12 -12.02 -23.32
C SER A 35 -2.98 -12.99 -22.99
N ASP A 36 -1.75 -12.62 -23.30
CA ASP A 36 -0.56 -13.37 -22.87
C ASP A 36 -0.36 -13.38 -21.34
N GLY A 37 -1.24 -12.70 -20.59
CA GLY A 37 -1.20 -12.59 -19.13
C GLY A 37 0.06 -11.88 -18.61
N SER A 38 0.81 -11.19 -19.47
CA SER A 38 2.11 -10.61 -19.11
C SER A 38 1.99 -9.18 -18.59
N MET A 39 0.98 -8.42 -19.04
CA MET A 39 0.82 -7.01 -18.71
C MET A 39 -0.66 -6.61 -18.51
N LEU A 40 -0.88 -5.56 -17.71
CA LEU A 40 -2.18 -4.92 -17.56
C LEU A 40 -2.43 -3.92 -18.69
N SER A 41 -3.56 -4.04 -19.39
CA SER A 41 -3.98 -3.01 -20.35
C SER A 41 -4.44 -1.73 -19.65
N SER A 42 -4.48 -0.60 -20.36
CA SER A 42 -4.90 0.71 -19.83
C SER A 42 -6.26 0.67 -19.12
N LYS A 43 -7.23 -0.04 -19.70
CA LYS A 43 -8.57 -0.21 -19.11
C LYS A 43 -8.55 -1.01 -17.80
N MET A 44 -7.57 -1.91 -17.64
CA MET A 44 -7.42 -2.70 -16.41
C MET A 44 -6.79 -1.88 -15.30
N LYS A 45 -5.81 -1.03 -15.65
CA LYS A 45 -5.14 -0.11 -14.71
C LYS A 45 -6.15 0.83 -14.02
N GLN A 46 -7.17 1.29 -14.75
CA GLN A 46 -8.27 2.10 -14.19
C GLN A 46 -9.05 1.38 -13.07
N HIS A 47 -9.04 0.05 -13.04
CA HIS A 47 -9.74 -0.77 -12.07
C HIS A 47 -8.77 -1.65 -11.26
N VAL A 48 -7.51 -1.26 -11.15
CA VAL A 48 -6.44 -2.08 -10.56
C VAL A 48 -6.73 -2.49 -9.12
N ARG A 49 -7.38 -1.64 -8.31
CA ARG A 49 -7.78 -1.97 -6.92
C ARG A 49 -8.76 -3.15 -6.87
N ALA A 50 -9.85 -3.07 -7.65
CA ALA A 50 -10.84 -4.14 -7.72
C ALA A 50 -10.24 -5.43 -8.31
N LEU A 51 -9.36 -5.28 -9.30
CA LEU A 51 -8.66 -6.41 -9.92
C LEU A 51 -7.69 -7.08 -8.95
N TYR A 52 -6.99 -6.32 -8.12
CA TYR A 52 -6.12 -6.80 -7.05
C TYR A 52 -6.88 -7.63 -6.02
N LEU A 53 -8.00 -7.10 -5.50
CA LEU A 53 -8.86 -7.80 -4.54
C LEU A 53 -9.45 -9.08 -5.13
N ALA A 54 -9.90 -9.03 -6.39
CA ALA A 54 -10.38 -10.21 -7.09
C ALA A 54 -9.25 -11.23 -7.28
N ALA A 55 -8.07 -10.79 -7.71
CA ALA A 55 -6.92 -11.68 -7.89
C ALA A 55 -6.55 -12.41 -6.59
N ASP A 56 -6.64 -11.75 -5.44
CA ASP A 56 -6.44 -12.41 -4.15
C ASP A 56 -7.57 -13.37 -3.78
N LYS A 57 -8.84 -12.91 -3.83
CA LYS A 57 -10.04 -13.70 -3.55
C LYS A 57 -10.06 -15.02 -4.34
N TYR A 58 -9.61 -14.96 -5.58
CA TYR A 58 -9.58 -16.07 -6.52
C TYR A 58 -8.22 -16.78 -6.61
N LYS A 59 -7.23 -16.35 -5.82
CA LYS A 59 -5.88 -16.94 -5.69
C LYS A 59 -5.11 -17.00 -7.00
N ILE A 60 -5.10 -15.89 -7.73
CA ILE A 60 -4.47 -15.73 -9.05
C ILE A 60 -3.19 -14.93 -8.89
N LEU A 61 -2.13 -15.62 -8.46
CA LEU A 61 -0.87 -15.01 -8.03
C LEU A 61 -0.26 -14.07 -9.07
N GLN A 62 -0.19 -14.49 -10.34
CA GLN A 62 0.39 -13.66 -11.42
C GLN A 62 -0.36 -12.33 -11.60
N LEU A 63 -1.70 -12.36 -11.56
CA LEU A 63 -2.51 -11.16 -11.70
C LEU A 63 -2.37 -10.25 -10.47
N ARG A 64 -2.34 -10.85 -9.27
CA ARG A 64 -2.12 -10.11 -8.02
C ARG A 64 -0.78 -9.39 -8.05
N GLU A 65 0.28 -10.05 -8.53
CA GLU A 65 1.61 -9.45 -8.67
C GLU A 65 1.63 -8.27 -9.64
N LEU A 66 1.02 -8.43 -10.82
CA LEU A 66 0.92 -7.34 -11.79
C LEU A 66 0.13 -6.15 -11.24
N CYS A 67 -0.96 -6.41 -10.53
CA CYS A 67 -1.74 -5.35 -9.89
C CYS A 67 -0.94 -4.67 -8.77
N ARG A 68 -0.19 -5.44 -7.96
CA ARG A 68 0.68 -4.88 -6.93
C ARG A 68 1.73 -3.95 -7.53
N SER A 69 2.45 -4.40 -8.56
CA SER A 69 3.46 -3.59 -9.23
C SER A 69 2.87 -2.30 -9.79
N GLU A 70 1.67 -2.36 -10.38
CA GLU A 70 0.97 -1.19 -10.88
C GLU A 70 0.56 -0.23 -9.74
N LEU A 71 0.01 -0.74 -8.64
CA LEU A 71 -0.34 0.05 -7.46
C LEU A 71 0.89 0.76 -6.88
N ILE A 72 2.01 0.05 -6.69
CA ILE A 72 3.26 0.64 -6.19
C ILE A 72 3.78 1.70 -7.16
N SER A 73 3.76 1.44 -8.47
CA SER A 73 4.24 2.41 -9.48
C SER A 73 3.37 3.67 -9.60
N SER A 74 2.12 3.61 -9.13
CA SER A 74 1.14 4.70 -9.20
C SER A 74 0.92 5.40 -7.85
N LEU A 75 1.76 5.12 -6.86
CA LEU A 75 1.75 5.79 -5.56
C LEU A 75 1.87 7.31 -5.73
N ALA A 76 0.93 8.02 -5.13
CA ALA A 76 0.83 9.48 -5.12
C ALA A 76 0.25 9.94 -3.78
N MET A 77 0.46 11.20 -3.41
CA MET A 77 -0.06 11.75 -2.14
C MET A 77 -1.57 11.55 -1.98
N GLU A 78 -2.32 11.62 -3.09
CA GLU A 78 -3.78 11.51 -3.12
C GLU A 78 -4.30 10.10 -2.82
N ASN A 79 -3.48 9.07 -3.06
CA ASN A 79 -3.88 7.67 -3.02
C ASN A 79 -3.09 6.80 -2.04
N ALA A 80 -2.00 7.33 -1.45
CA ALA A 80 -1.11 6.53 -0.60
C ALA A 80 -1.82 5.96 0.64
N LEU A 81 -2.71 6.74 1.27
CA LEU A 81 -3.48 6.27 2.42
C LEU A 81 -4.47 5.17 2.02
N ASP A 82 -5.19 5.35 0.90
CA ASP A 82 -6.10 4.34 0.37
C ASP A 82 -5.35 3.02 0.03
N PHE A 83 -4.12 3.12 -0.50
CA PHE A 83 -3.31 1.93 -0.83
C PHE A 83 -2.75 1.25 0.41
N LEU A 84 -2.40 2.01 1.44
CA LEU A 84 -1.99 1.47 2.73
C LEU A 84 -3.14 0.70 3.39
N GLU A 85 -4.36 1.23 3.35
CA GLU A 85 -5.58 0.55 3.78
C GLU A 85 -5.84 -0.72 2.95
N LEU A 86 -5.74 -0.62 1.62
CA LEU A 86 -5.93 -1.77 0.72
C LEU A 86 -4.96 -2.92 1.05
N ALA A 87 -3.73 -2.60 1.47
CA ALA A 87 -2.71 -3.56 1.86
C ALA A 87 -3.02 -4.29 3.17
N GLN A 88 -4.06 -3.92 3.91
CA GLN A 88 -4.45 -4.60 5.16
C GLN A 88 -5.37 -5.79 4.90
N THR A 89 -6.11 -5.80 3.78
CA THR A 89 -7.09 -6.86 3.49
C THR A 89 -7.08 -7.27 2.00
N PRO A 90 -6.41 -8.37 1.65
CA PRO A 90 -5.53 -9.20 2.48
C PRO A 90 -4.27 -8.43 2.92
N PHE A 91 -3.60 -8.88 3.99
CA PHE A 91 -2.32 -8.31 4.35
C PHE A 91 -1.29 -8.55 3.22
N ASP A 92 -0.72 -7.47 2.69
CA ASP A 92 0.31 -7.48 1.66
C ASP A 92 1.48 -6.61 2.06
N LYS A 93 2.48 -7.25 2.67
CA LYS A 93 3.67 -6.59 3.21
C LYS A 93 4.37 -5.69 2.18
N ALA A 94 4.48 -6.12 0.92
CA ALA A 94 5.19 -5.35 -0.09
C ALA A 94 4.44 -4.06 -0.45
N LEU A 95 3.12 -4.12 -0.59
CA LEU A 95 2.30 -2.91 -0.81
C LEU A 95 2.27 -2.02 0.43
N ASN A 96 2.14 -2.62 1.62
CA ASN A 96 2.16 -1.92 2.91
C ASN A 96 3.45 -1.12 3.09
N ASP A 97 4.61 -1.78 2.95
CA ASP A 97 5.92 -1.17 3.14
C ASP A 97 6.15 -0.05 2.11
N ALA A 98 5.75 -0.26 0.85
CA ALA A 98 5.88 0.74 -0.20
C ALA A 98 5.01 1.99 0.07
N ALA A 99 3.74 1.81 0.42
CA ALA A 99 2.83 2.91 0.73
C ALA A 99 3.28 3.67 1.98
N LEU A 100 3.66 2.94 3.04
CA LEU A 100 4.13 3.53 4.28
C LEU A 100 5.46 4.28 4.09
N SER A 101 6.40 3.73 3.31
CA SER A 101 7.65 4.41 2.96
C SER A 101 7.40 5.68 2.15
N TYR A 102 6.48 5.64 1.19
CA TYR A 102 6.09 6.82 0.40
C TYR A 102 5.50 7.93 1.27
N ILE A 103 4.62 7.58 2.21
CA ILE A 103 4.01 8.53 3.16
C ILE A 103 5.07 9.16 4.06
N LYS A 104 6.02 8.35 4.56
CA LYS A 104 7.15 8.81 5.38
C LYS A 104 8.05 9.78 4.60
N ALA A 105 8.37 9.46 3.35
CA ALA A 105 9.20 10.31 2.48
C ALA A 105 8.56 11.67 2.16
N ASN A 106 7.23 11.78 2.28
CA ASN A 106 6.48 13.02 2.10
C ASN A 106 6.12 13.72 3.44
N GLU A 107 6.84 13.41 4.53
CA GLU A 107 6.70 14.05 5.84
C GLU A 107 5.26 14.01 6.41
N LEU A 108 4.53 12.92 6.18
CA LEU A 108 3.12 12.78 6.58
C LEU A 108 2.20 13.88 5.99
N ARG A 109 2.55 14.44 4.83
CA ARG A 109 1.68 15.39 4.12
C ARG A 109 0.49 14.65 3.52
N ILE A 110 -0.54 14.44 4.34
CA ILE A 110 -1.79 13.80 3.93
C ILE A 110 -2.75 14.87 3.42
N PRO A 111 -3.33 14.72 2.22
CA PRO A 111 -4.13 15.77 1.60
C PRO A 111 -5.51 15.98 2.24
N SER A 112 -5.98 15.05 3.07
CA SER A 112 -7.29 15.13 3.72
C SER A 112 -7.20 14.67 5.17
N PHE A 113 -7.47 15.60 6.09
CA PHE A 113 -7.52 15.30 7.52
C PHE A 113 -8.69 14.38 7.88
N ASP A 114 -9.86 14.55 7.26
CA ASP A 114 -11.02 13.69 7.51
C ASP A 114 -10.75 12.24 7.10
N LYS A 115 -10.09 12.03 5.94
CA LYS A 115 -9.64 10.69 5.54
C LYS A 115 -8.65 10.10 6.54
N PHE A 116 -7.69 10.91 6.99
CA PHE A 116 -6.72 10.46 7.99
C PHE A 116 -7.39 10.08 9.31
N LYS A 117 -8.38 10.84 9.76
CA LYS A 117 -9.14 10.55 10.97
C LYS A 117 -9.88 9.21 10.86
N LEU A 118 -10.59 8.98 9.76
CA LEU A 118 -11.28 7.70 9.51
C LEU A 118 -10.30 6.52 9.46
N PHE A 119 -9.13 6.73 8.84
CA PHE A 119 -8.06 5.75 8.82
C PHE A 119 -7.54 5.46 10.23
N ALA A 120 -7.29 6.49 11.04
CA ALA A 120 -6.81 6.35 12.40
C ALA A 120 -7.80 5.61 13.32
N ASP A 121 -9.10 5.86 13.14
CA ASP A 121 -10.15 5.14 13.84
C ASP A 121 -10.19 3.65 13.43
N SER A 122 -9.87 3.34 12.16
CA SER A 122 -9.92 1.97 11.62
C SER A 122 -8.63 1.18 11.87
N PHE A 123 -7.49 1.84 11.90
CA PHE A 123 -6.15 1.25 12.00
C PHE A 123 -5.27 1.99 13.02
N PRO A 124 -5.59 1.90 14.33
CA PRO A 124 -4.90 2.66 15.37
C PRO A 124 -3.41 2.30 15.47
N ASP A 125 -3.06 1.01 15.46
CA ASP A 125 -1.66 0.57 15.58
C ASP A 125 -0.81 1.03 14.39
N LEU A 126 -1.36 0.97 13.17
CA LEU A 126 -0.68 1.41 11.95
C LEU A 126 -0.50 2.93 11.95
N THR A 127 -1.44 3.66 12.53
CA THR A 127 -1.34 5.11 12.73
C THR A 127 -0.25 5.45 13.72
N VAL A 128 -0.12 4.69 14.81
CA VAL A 128 0.99 4.84 15.77
C VAL A 128 2.31 4.58 15.07
N GLU A 129 2.46 3.48 14.32
CA GLU A 129 3.69 3.17 13.57
C GLU A 129 4.08 4.30 12.59
N MET A 130 3.09 4.84 11.89
CA MET A 130 3.28 5.95 10.95
C MET A 130 3.74 7.24 11.65
N LEU A 131 3.14 7.57 12.79
CA LEU A 131 3.52 8.73 13.60
C LEU A 131 4.91 8.54 14.24
N GLU A 132 5.15 7.41 14.89
CA GLU A 132 6.45 7.07 15.50
C GLU A 132 7.59 7.24 14.50
N ALA A 133 7.45 6.69 13.29
CA ALA A 133 8.47 6.80 12.27
C ALA A 133 8.78 8.24 11.83
N SER A 134 7.84 9.17 12.00
CA SER A 134 8.06 10.60 11.70
C SER A 134 8.68 11.37 12.87
N LEU A 135 8.66 10.75 14.06
CA LEU A 135 9.28 11.23 15.29
C LEU A 135 10.69 10.62 15.47
N VAL A 136 10.98 9.46 14.87
CA VAL A 136 12.32 8.84 14.80
C VAL A 136 13.26 9.77 14.03
N GLY A 137 14.21 10.37 14.75
CA GLY A 137 15.12 11.42 14.27
C GLY A 137 14.92 12.77 14.96
N ARG A 138 13.75 13.00 15.55
CA ARG A 138 13.40 14.18 16.36
C ARG A 138 13.54 13.92 17.87
N SER A 139 13.72 12.68 18.30
CA SER A 139 13.92 12.33 19.71
C SER A 139 15.38 12.51 20.17
N CYS A 140 15.52 12.91 21.44
CA CYS A 140 16.80 12.92 22.13
C CYS A 140 17.23 11.48 22.43
N TYR A 141 18.43 11.08 22.02
CA TYR A 141 18.93 9.72 22.27
C TYR A 141 19.30 9.43 23.73
N ASN A 142 19.45 10.47 24.56
CA ASN A 142 19.77 10.30 25.98
C ASN A 142 18.52 10.06 26.84
N CYS A 143 17.41 10.76 26.57
CA CYS A 143 16.20 10.66 27.39
C CYS A 143 14.94 10.19 26.65
N GLY A 144 15.00 10.02 25.33
CA GLY A 144 13.87 9.55 24.50
C GLY A 144 12.82 10.61 24.15
N TYR A 145 12.87 11.81 24.73
CA TYR A 145 11.87 12.86 24.48
C TYR A 145 11.96 13.45 23.07
N ILE A 146 10.80 13.70 22.46
CA ILE A 146 10.64 14.15 21.07
C ILE A 146 10.67 15.69 21.00
N ASN A 147 11.33 16.24 19.98
CA ASN A 147 11.36 17.67 19.64
C ASN A 147 11.98 18.58 20.72
N ASP A 148 12.69 18.02 21.71
CA ASP A 148 13.25 18.82 22.81
C ASP A 148 14.57 19.50 22.47
N HIS A 149 15.04 19.51 21.22
CA HIS A 149 16.28 20.21 20.91
C HIS A 149 16.06 21.74 20.89
N ASN A 150 16.99 22.50 21.48
CA ASN A 150 16.95 23.96 21.47
C ASN A 150 16.93 24.51 20.02
N ARG A 151 16.63 25.81 19.83
CA ARG A 151 16.53 26.44 18.48
C ARG A 151 17.72 26.17 17.54
N ASN A 152 18.88 25.83 18.09
CA ASN A 152 20.10 25.57 17.34
C ASN A 152 20.36 24.07 17.10
N GLY A 153 19.48 23.18 17.56
CA GLY A 153 19.58 21.72 17.40
C GLY A 153 20.67 21.06 18.25
N LYS A 154 21.35 21.81 19.13
CA LYS A 154 22.57 21.36 19.82
C LYS A 154 22.29 20.66 21.13
N SER A 155 21.43 21.23 21.99
CA SER A 155 21.15 20.70 23.34
C SER A 155 19.71 20.24 23.48
N CYS A 156 19.47 19.17 24.24
CA CYS A 156 18.14 18.74 24.66
C CYS A 156 17.65 19.58 25.84
N SER A 157 16.46 20.16 25.72
CA SER A 157 15.82 21.05 26.68
C SER A 157 15.34 20.30 27.93
N ASN A 158 15.09 18.99 27.83
CA ASN A 158 14.63 18.16 28.95
C ASN A 158 15.78 17.60 29.79
N CYS A 159 16.83 17.05 29.16
CA CYS A 159 17.92 16.39 29.88
C CYS A 159 19.29 17.09 29.77
N GLY A 160 19.35 18.27 29.14
CA GLY A 160 20.59 19.03 28.96
C GLY A 160 21.61 18.41 27.99
N PHE A 161 21.25 17.29 27.37
CA PHE A 161 22.18 16.51 26.55
C PHE A 161 22.58 17.26 25.26
N ASP A 162 23.87 17.54 25.08
CA ASP A 162 24.43 18.16 23.87
C ASP A 162 24.84 17.10 22.82
N ARG A 163 24.23 17.15 21.63
CA ARG A 163 24.69 16.37 20.47
C ARG A 163 26.15 16.77 20.20
N PRO A 164 27.13 15.85 20.24
CA PRO A 164 28.47 16.17 19.80
C PRO A 164 28.36 16.59 18.33
N CYS A 165 28.82 17.81 18.01
CA CYS A 165 28.93 18.24 16.62
C CYS A 165 29.69 17.13 15.87
N CYS A 166 29.11 16.58 14.80
CA CYS A 166 29.88 15.72 13.91
C CYS A 166 31.08 16.53 13.43
N SER A 167 32.28 16.09 13.82
CA SER A 167 33.56 16.59 13.31
C SER A 167 33.72 16.30 11.83
#